data_AF-A0A916C065-F1
#
_entry.id   AF-A0A916C065-F1
#
_cell.length_a   1.000
_cell.length_b   1.000
_cell.length_c   1.000
_cell.angle_alpha   90.00
_cell.angle_beta   90.00
_cell.angle_gamma   90.00
#
_symmetry.space_group_name_H-M   'P 1'
#
loop_
_entity.id
_entity.type
_entity.pdbx_description
1 polymer ?
#
loop_
_entity_poly.entity_id
_entity_poly.type
_entity_poly.pdbx_seq_one_letter_code
_entity_poly.pdbx_strand_id
1 'polypeptide(L)'
;MKPEELIASFRNSYHPRIAVTVDMIATGTDIKPLEVLLFMRPVKSRVLFEQMLGRGTRVIHPTDLIAVTPDALNKTHFVIVDAVGVVEQAKVETQTLERKRSIGFDKLLEAIALGAHDEDTLSSLAGRLARLDRTMTEQDRFNVRAIAGTDAREVANRLLDAIDPDKPIEMVEAGGAISTEAARAELLDRAVRVFDDPKVRQMLIAIQARNEQTIDRVSIDVVREAGFSAADTDRARATIASFRQFIEQHKDEIAALQLIYA
;
A
#
# COMPACT_ATOMS: atom_id res chain seq x y z
N MET A 1 -14.76 -28.73 22.30
CA MET A 1 -14.20 -27.53 22.94
C MET A 1 -14.24 -26.41 21.92
N LYS A 2 -14.88 -25.29 22.25
CA LYS A 2 -14.91 -24.15 21.34
C LYS A 2 -13.56 -23.41 21.39
N PRO A 3 -13.06 -22.86 20.27
CA PRO A 3 -11.80 -22.12 20.26
C PRO A 3 -11.73 -20.99 21.30
N GLU A 4 -12.86 -20.30 21.53
CA GLU A 4 -12.99 -19.23 22.52
C GLU A 4 -12.75 -19.71 23.95
N GLU A 5 -13.23 -20.91 24.29
CA GLU A 5 -13.02 -21.53 25.61
C GLU A 5 -11.55 -21.88 25.81
N LEU A 6 -10.88 -22.41 24.78
CA LEU A 6 -9.46 -22.74 24.84
C LEU A 6 -8.57 -21.50 25.04
N ILE A 7 -8.88 -20.39 24.38
CA ILE A 7 -8.18 -19.12 24.57
C ILE A 7 -8.42 -18.58 25.99
N ALA A 8 -9.66 -18.64 26.47
CA ALA A 8 -10.00 -18.20 27.83
C ALA A 8 -9.28 -19.03 28.89
N SER A 9 -9.22 -20.35 28.71
CA SER A 9 -8.47 -21.25 29.59
C SER A 9 -6.96 -20.99 29.51
N PHE A 10 -6.39 -20.78 28.32
CA PHE A 10 -4.97 -20.45 28.18
C PHE A 10 -4.60 -19.11 28.85
N ARG A 11 -5.55 -18.18 28.94
CA ARG A 11 -5.37 -16.89 29.61
C ARG A 11 -5.46 -16.99 31.13
N ASN A 12 -6.44 -17.74 31.64
CA ASN A 12 -6.90 -17.64 33.03
C ASN A 12 -6.75 -18.94 33.84
N SER A 13 -6.21 -20.01 33.26
CA SER A 13 -6.13 -21.32 33.91
C SER A 13 -4.75 -21.93 33.71
N TYR A 14 -4.37 -22.84 34.61
CA TYR A 14 -3.09 -23.54 34.51
C TYR A 14 -2.99 -24.39 33.25
N HIS A 15 -4.09 -24.99 32.80
CA HIS A 15 -4.14 -25.73 31.54
C HIS A 15 -5.03 -25.01 30.52
N PRO A 16 -4.65 -25.01 29.22
CA PRO A 16 -3.42 -25.58 28.64
C PRO A 16 -2.17 -24.72 28.87
N ARG A 17 -0.96 -25.30 28.73
CA ARG A 17 0.33 -24.57 28.83
C ARG A 17 0.93 -24.17 27.49
N ILE A 18 0.52 -24.83 26.42
CA ILE A 18 1.00 -24.58 25.06
C ILE A 18 -0.22 -24.42 24.17
N ALA A 19 -0.23 -23.34 23.40
CA ALA A 19 -1.23 -23.10 22.36
C ALA A 19 -0.52 -23.01 21.01
N VAL A 20 -0.92 -23.88 20.07
CA VAL A 20 -0.42 -23.87 18.69
C VAL A 20 -1.42 -23.12 17.83
N THR A 21 -0.95 -22.18 17.02
CA THR A 21 -1.83 -21.38 16.18
C THR A 21 -1.19 -21.05 14.84
N VAL A 22 -2.04 -20.86 13.84
CA VAL A 22 -1.65 -20.27 12.55
C VAL A 22 -1.91 -18.76 12.63
N ASP A 23 -3.15 -18.33 12.88
CA ASP A 23 -3.54 -16.90 12.79
C ASP A 23 -4.09 -16.28 14.10
N MET A 24 -4.34 -17.10 15.14
CA MET A 24 -5.22 -16.74 16.25
C MET A 24 -4.53 -15.98 17.41
N ILE A 25 -3.20 -16.11 17.56
CA ILE A 25 -2.43 -15.29 18.53
C ILE A 25 -2.01 -13.93 17.91
N ALA A 26 -2.07 -13.80 16.58
CA ALA A 26 -1.92 -12.52 15.91
C ALA A 26 -3.17 -11.63 16.08
N THR A 27 -4.37 -12.23 16.10
CA THR A 27 -5.65 -11.55 16.23
C THR A 27 -6.05 -11.30 17.70
N GLY A 28 -5.60 -10.16 18.25
CA GLY A 28 -6.34 -9.44 19.30
C GLY A 28 -6.42 -10.05 20.70
N THR A 29 -5.96 -11.28 20.95
CA THR A 29 -6.04 -11.90 22.28
C THR A 29 -5.03 -11.31 23.27
N ASP A 30 -5.51 -10.95 24.46
CA ASP A 30 -4.72 -10.35 25.54
C ASP A 30 -4.32 -11.41 26.58
N ILE A 31 -3.19 -12.08 26.33
CA ILE A 31 -2.63 -13.11 27.22
C ILE A 31 -1.40 -12.52 27.92
N LYS A 32 -1.61 -11.83 29.05
CA LYS A 32 -0.54 -11.24 29.86
C LYS A 32 0.46 -12.26 30.44
N PRO A 33 0.03 -13.48 30.85
CA PRO A 33 0.95 -14.50 31.36
C PRO A 33 1.88 -15.15 30.31
N LEU A 34 1.89 -14.69 29.05
CA LEU A 34 2.71 -15.30 28.01
C LEU A 34 4.21 -15.12 28.27
N GLU A 35 4.93 -16.22 28.51
CA GLU A 35 6.37 -16.24 28.82
C GLU A 35 7.26 -16.70 27.66
N VAL A 36 6.73 -17.49 26.71
CA VAL A 36 7.49 -18.04 25.58
C VAL A 36 6.73 -17.83 24.29
N LEU A 37 7.42 -17.30 23.28
CA LEU A 37 6.97 -17.21 21.90
C LEU A 37 7.87 -18.07 21.01
N LEU A 38 7.32 -19.14 20.45
CA LEU A 38 8.04 -20.10 19.59
C LEU A 38 7.66 -19.90 18.12
N PHE A 39 8.63 -19.54 17.29
CA PHE A 39 8.49 -19.49 15.83
C PHE A 39 8.83 -20.85 15.23
N MET A 40 7.82 -21.51 14.67
CA MET A 40 7.99 -22.75 13.89
C MET A 40 7.74 -22.55 12.38
N ARG A 41 7.39 -21.32 11.97
CA ARG A 41 7.18 -20.94 10.57
C ARG A 41 7.79 -19.57 10.29
N PRO A 42 8.32 -19.31 9.09
CA PRO A 42 8.87 -18.01 8.75
C PRO A 42 7.78 -16.93 8.87
N VAL A 43 8.17 -15.73 9.31
CA VAL A 43 7.30 -14.55 9.40
C VAL A 43 7.92 -13.46 8.54
N LYS A 44 7.35 -13.13 7.39
CA LYS A 44 7.95 -12.16 6.46
C LYS A 44 7.57 -10.70 6.73
N SER A 45 6.35 -10.46 7.22
CA SER A 45 5.85 -9.13 7.55
C SER A 45 6.47 -8.59 8.84
N ARG A 46 7.08 -7.40 8.76
CA ARG A 46 7.62 -6.68 9.93
C ARG A 46 6.52 -6.34 10.93
N VAL A 47 5.37 -5.88 10.45
CA VAL A 47 4.23 -5.52 11.30
C VAL A 47 3.70 -6.73 12.05
N LEU A 48 3.54 -7.87 11.37
CA LEU A 48 3.08 -9.10 12.01
C LEU A 48 4.08 -9.59 13.08
N PHE A 49 5.38 -9.51 12.77
CA PHE A 49 6.43 -9.85 13.71
C PHE A 49 6.38 -8.97 14.97
N GLU A 50 6.31 -7.65 14.81
CA GLU A 50 6.20 -6.70 15.93
C GLU A 50 4.91 -6.91 16.74
N GLN A 51 3.79 -7.22 16.07
CA GLN A 51 2.52 -7.57 16.74
C GLN A 51 2.63 -8.85 17.58
N MET A 52 3.34 -9.87 17.08
CA MET A 52 3.60 -11.12 17.80
C MET A 52 4.50 -10.87 19.02
N LEU A 53 5.56 -10.07 18.88
CA LEU A 53 6.42 -9.68 20.00
C LEU A 53 5.68 -8.88 21.07
N GLY A 54 4.79 -7.98 20.65
CA GLY A 54 3.95 -7.17 21.54
C GLY A 54 3.02 -7.98 22.45
N ARG A 55 2.81 -9.27 22.17
CA ARG A 55 2.07 -10.17 23.08
C ARG A 55 2.93 -10.57 24.28
N GLY A 56 4.22 -10.83 24.07
CA GLY A 56 5.16 -11.25 25.11
C GLY A 56 5.58 -10.14 26.06
N THR A 57 5.61 -8.89 25.59
CA THR A 57 6.06 -7.72 26.38
C THR A 57 5.06 -7.21 27.40
N ARG A 58 3.87 -7.82 27.51
CA ARG A 58 2.85 -7.37 28.46
C ARG A 58 3.25 -7.64 29.90
N VAL A 59 3.06 -6.61 30.73
CA VAL A 59 3.27 -6.67 32.17
C VAL A 59 2.08 -7.34 32.86
N ILE A 60 2.36 -8.16 33.85
CA ILE A 60 1.39 -8.84 34.72
C ILE A 60 1.81 -8.67 36.18
N HIS A 61 0.85 -8.50 37.08
CA HIS A 61 1.13 -8.43 38.50
C HIS A 61 1.52 -9.82 39.04
N PRO A 62 2.48 -9.92 39.98
CA PRO A 62 2.92 -11.22 40.54
C PRO A 62 1.76 -12.10 41.03
N THR A 63 0.78 -11.52 41.72
CA THR A 63 -0.41 -12.25 42.18
C THR A 63 -1.21 -12.88 41.04
N ASP A 64 -1.40 -12.15 39.94
CA ASP A 64 -2.15 -12.64 38.77
C ASP A 64 -1.37 -13.73 38.02
N LEU A 65 -0.04 -13.62 38.00
CA LEU A 65 0.83 -14.63 37.40
C LEU A 65 0.82 -15.93 38.21
N ILE A 66 0.95 -15.84 39.54
CA ILE A 66 0.91 -17.00 40.45
C ILE A 66 -0.43 -17.73 40.34
N ALA A 67 -1.53 -17.01 40.12
CA ALA A 67 -2.86 -17.61 39.95
C ALA A 67 -2.96 -18.55 38.75
N VAL A 68 -2.17 -18.32 37.69
CA VAL A 68 -2.17 -19.15 36.47
C VAL A 68 -0.93 -20.02 36.32
N THR A 69 0.17 -19.65 36.96
CA THR A 69 1.47 -20.34 36.96
C THR A 69 2.03 -20.32 38.39
N PRO A 70 1.64 -21.27 39.27
CA PRO A 70 1.97 -21.23 40.70
C PRO A 70 3.47 -21.24 41.02
N ASP A 71 4.29 -21.74 40.10
CA ASP A 71 5.74 -21.81 40.16
C ASP A 71 6.46 -20.53 39.67
N ALA A 72 5.74 -19.60 39.04
CA ALA A 72 6.29 -18.34 38.55
C ALA A 72 6.06 -17.20 39.57
N LEU A 73 7.15 -16.66 40.11
CA LEU A 73 7.09 -15.56 41.08
C LEU A 73 6.87 -14.19 40.41
N ASN A 74 7.59 -13.92 39.31
CA ASN A 74 7.54 -12.64 38.60
C ASN A 74 7.84 -12.84 37.12
N LYS A 75 7.14 -12.11 36.25
CA LYS A 75 7.48 -12.01 34.84
C LYS A 75 8.50 -10.89 34.63
N THR A 76 9.77 -11.23 34.49
CA THR A 76 10.85 -10.26 34.26
C THR A 76 11.16 -10.07 32.78
N HIS A 77 11.02 -11.14 32.00
CA HIS A 77 11.31 -11.19 30.57
C HIS A 77 10.35 -12.20 29.93
N PHE A 78 10.35 -12.26 28.60
CA PHE A 78 9.77 -13.37 27.85
C PHE A 78 10.84 -13.89 26.88
N VAL A 79 10.74 -15.16 26.51
CA VAL A 79 11.71 -15.83 25.66
C VAL A 79 11.16 -15.96 24.25
N ILE A 80 11.97 -15.60 23.27
CA ILE A 80 11.72 -15.89 21.85
C ILE A 80 12.55 -17.12 21.50
N VAL A 81 11.88 -18.15 20.99
CA VAL A 81 12.54 -19.33 20.43
C VAL A 81 12.29 -19.32 18.94
N ASP A 82 13.37 -19.24 18.16
CA ASP A 82 13.31 -19.18 16.71
C ASP A 82 13.87 -20.46 16.10
N ALA A 83 12.99 -21.35 15.63
CA ALA A 83 13.39 -22.63 15.04
C ALA A 83 13.64 -22.55 13.52
N VAL A 84 13.37 -21.40 12.89
CA VAL A 84 13.32 -21.25 11.42
C VAL A 84 14.07 -20.02 10.89
N GLY A 85 14.78 -19.28 11.75
CA GLY A 85 15.58 -18.12 11.40
C GLY A 85 14.75 -16.87 11.09
N VAL A 86 13.58 -16.70 11.71
CA VAL A 86 12.78 -15.48 11.63
C VAL A 86 13.61 -14.24 11.98
N VAL A 87 14.41 -14.25 13.04
CA VAL A 87 15.14 -13.07 13.51
C VAL A 87 16.26 -12.67 12.54
N GLU A 88 16.83 -13.64 11.83
CA GLU A 88 17.93 -13.43 10.87
C GLU A 88 17.44 -12.99 9.49
N GLN A 89 16.20 -13.32 9.14
CA GLN A 89 15.60 -12.99 7.86
C GLN A 89 15.12 -11.52 7.81
N ALA A 90 15.53 -10.81 6.77
CA ALA A 90 15.03 -9.46 6.48
C ALA A 90 13.50 -9.43 6.46
N LYS A 91 12.90 -8.53 7.24
CA LYS A 91 11.45 -8.32 7.28
C LYS A 91 11.04 -7.29 6.25
N VAL A 92 9.94 -7.57 5.58
CA VAL A 92 9.33 -6.65 4.62
C VAL A 92 8.49 -5.64 5.42
N GLU A 93 8.83 -4.36 5.34
CA GLU A 93 7.98 -3.27 5.84
C GLU A 93 6.67 -3.22 5.03
N THR A 94 5.55 -2.89 5.66
CA THR A 94 4.32 -2.55 4.94
C THR A 94 4.57 -1.30 4.10
N GLN A 95 4.95 -1.51 2.85
CA GLN A 95 5.22 -0.43 1.91
C GLN A 95 3.88 0.11 1.38
N THR A 96 3.82 1.42 1.16
CA THR A 96 2.66 2.00 0.45
C THR A 96 2.54 1.36 -0.92
N LEU A 97 1.33 0.93 -1.28
CA LEU A 97 1.05 0.35 -2.60
C LEU A 97 1.42 1.33 -3.73
N GLU A 98 1.22 2.63 -3.51
CA GLU A 98 1.57 3.65 -4.47
C GLU A 98 3.06 4.02 -4.39
N ARG A 99 3.86 3.50 -5.33
CA ARG A 99 5.31 3.74 -5.44
C ARG A 99 5.70 4.57 -6.67
N LYS A 100 4.90 4.57 -7.74
CA LYS A 100 5.11 5.35 -8.98
C LYS A 100 4.15 6.54 -9.13
N ARG A 101 4.19 7.45 -8.16
CA ARG A 101 3.27 8.61 -8.05
C ARG A 101 3.28 9.56 -9.25
N SER A 102 4.41 9.72 -9.92
CA SER A 102 4.59 10.62 -11.06
C SER A 102 4.09 10.06 -12.38
N ILE A 103 3.79 8.76 -12.44
CA ILE A 103 3.38 8.08 -13.67
C ILE A 103 1.86 7.93 -13.65
N GLY A 104 1.18 8.30 -14.75
CA GLY A 104 -0.27 8.19 -14.92
C GLY A 104 -0.78 6.74 -14.93
N PHE A 105 -2.08 6.53 -14.67
CA PHE A 105 -2.68 5.19 -14.64
C PHE A 105 -2.69 4.54 -16.03
N ASP A 106 -2.97 5.32 -17.07
CA ASP A 106 -2.82 4.95 -18.47
C ASP A 106 -1.40 4.45 -18.79
N LYS A 107 -0.38 5.17 -18.33
CA LYS A 107 1.03 4.83 -18.55
C LYS A 107 1.44 3.58 -17.79
N LEU A 108 0.90 3.32 -16.60
CA LEU A 108 1.13 2.06 -15.89
C LEU A 108 0.53 0.86 -16.63
N LEU A 109 -0.69 0.99 -17.17
CA LEU A 109 -1.33 -0.06 -17.96
C LEU A 109 -0.53 -0.35 -19.25
N GLU A 110 -0.06 0.68 -19.94
CA GLU A 110 0.82 0.54 -21.11
C GLU A 110 2.16 -0.12 -20.74
N ALA A 111 2.78 0.30 -19.64
CA ALA A 111 4.06 -0.26 -19.20
C ALA A 111 3.97 -1.77 -18.93
N ILE A 112 2.92 -2.24 -18.25
CA ILE A 112 2.71 -3.68 -18.01
C ILE A 112 2.50 -4.45 -19.31
N ALA A 113 1.71 -3.90 -20.24
CA ALA A 113 1.49 -4.52 -21.56
C ALA A 113 2.78 -4.59 -22.40
N LEU A 114 3.76 -3.70 -22.14
CA LEU A 114 5.09 -3.71 -22.75
C LEU A 114 6.11 -4.57 -21.99
N GLY A 115 5.72 -5.23 -20.91
CA GLY A 115 6.59 -6.13 -20.14
C GLY A 115 7.27 -5.51 -18.91
N ALA A 116 6.89 -4.30 -18.49
CA ALA A 116 7.41 -3.71 -17.25
C ALA A 116 6.71 -4.31 -16.02
N HIS A 117 7.27 -5.40 -15.49
CA HIS A 117 6.69 -6.18 -14.40
C HIS A 117 7.47 -6.02 -13.08
N ASP A 118 8.13 -4.88 -12.89
CA ASP A 118 8.78 -4.57 -11.61
C ASP A 118 7.77 -4.39 -10.47
N GLU A 119 8.19 -4.71 -9.24
CA GLU A 119 7.35 -4.70 -8.05
C GLU A 119 6.64 -3.35 -7.85
N ASP A 120 7.33 -2.24 -8.14
CA ASP A 120 6.78 -0.89 -7.96
C ASP A 120 5.67 -0.58 -8.97
N THR A 121 5.80 -1.04 -10.21
CA THR A 121 4.73 -0.94 -11.23
C THR A 121 3.51 -1.74 -10.82
N LEU A 122 3.70 -3.01 -10.45
CA LEU A 122 2.61 -3.92 -10.08
C LEU A 122 1.87 -3.43 -8.83
N SER A 123 2.62 -3.01 -7.79
CA SER A 123 2.05 -2.49 -6.55
C SER A 123 1.25 -1.20 -6.79
N SER A 124 1.79 -0.27 -7.59
CA SER A 124 1.12 1.00 -7.90
C SER A 124 -0.16 0.79 -8.70
N LEU A 125 -0.13 -0.12 -9.69
CA LEU A 125 -1.33 -0.44 -10.46
C LEU A 125 -2.38 -1.13 -9.59
N ALA A 126 -1.99 -2.11 -8.77
CA ALA A 126 -2.90 -2.81 -7.85
C ALA A 126 -3.61 -1.83 -6.91
N GLY A 127 -2.85 -0.91 -6.30
CA GLY A 127 -3.40 0.12 -5.43
C GLY A 127 -4.39 1.06 -6.14
N ARG A 128 -4.11 1.45 -7.39
CA ARG A 128 -5.02 2.29 -8.20
C ARG A 128 -6.27 1.55 -8.63
N LEU A 129 -6.16 0.27 -9.03
CA LEU A 129 -7.31 -0.57 -9.36
C LEU A 129 -8.22 -0.81 -8.16
N ALA A 130 -7.65 -1.08 -6.98
CA ALA A 130 -8.42 -1.24 -5.76
C ALA A 130 -9.19 0.06 -5.37
N ARG A 131 -8.61 1.23 -5.64
CA ARG A 131 -9.30 2.53 -5.47
C ARG A 131 -10.36 2.75 -6.53
N LEU A 132 -10.06 2.44 -7.79
CA LEU A 132 -11.01 2.56 -8.90
C LEU A 132 -12.25 1.68 -8.67
N ASP A 133 -12.07 0.44 -8.22
CA ASP A 133 -13.17 -0.47 -7.90
C ASP A 133 -14.18 0.18 -6.93
N ARG A 134 -13.70 0.86 -5.89
CA ARG A 134 -14.56 1.53 -4.89
C ARG A 134 -15.39 2.67 -5.45
N THR A 135 -14.98 3.26 -6.58
CA THR A 135 -15.69 4.36 -7.24
C THR A 135 -16.47 3.90 -8.49
N MET A 136 -16.40 2.63 -8.86
CA MET A 136 -17.15 2.05 -9.98
C MET A 136 -18.63 1.90 -9.65
N THR A 137 -19.49 2.24 -10.62
CA THR A 137 -20.92 1.92 -10.58
C THR A 137 -21.16 0.42 -10.84
N GLU A 138 -22.37 -0.09 -10.55
CA GLU A 138 -22.72 -1.48 -10.88
C GLU A 138 -22.60 -1.77 -12.39
N GLN A 139 -22.95 -0.80 -13.24
CA GLN A 139 -22.80 -0.93 -14.69
C GLN A 139 -21.32 -1.05 -15.11
N ASP A 140 -20.43 -0.29 -14.48
CA ASP A 140 -18.99 -0.41 -14.75
C ASP A 140 -18.46 -1.76 -14.33
N ARG A 141 -18.86 -2.25 -13.14
CA ARG A 141 -18.48 -3.58 -12.64
C ARG A 141 -18.96 -4.68 -13.58
N PHE A 142 -20.18 -4.55 -14.11
CA PHE A 142 -20.72 -5.48 -15.12
C PHE A 142 -19.89 -5.44 -16.40
N ASN A 143 -19.59 -4.25 -16.93
CA ASN A 143 -18.81 -4.09 -18.16
C ASN A 143 -17.37 -4.64 -18.01
N VAL A 144 -16.74 -4.38 -16.85
CA VAL A 144 -15.41 -4.92 -16.54
C VAL A 144 -15.45 -6.45 -16.53
N ARG A 145 -16.42 -7.06 -15.84
CA ARG A 145 -16.57 -8.53 -15.84
C ARG A 145 -16.85 -9.10 -17.23
N ALA A 146 -17.64 -8.42 -18.04
CA ALA A 146 -17.99 -8.88 -19.38
C ALA A 146 -16.78 -8.89 -20.34
N ILE A 147 -15.84 -7.94 -20.20
CA ILE A 147 -14.67 -7.82 -21.08
C ILE A 147 -13.46 -8.56 -20.50
N ALA A 148 -13.14 -8.32 -19.22
CA ALA A 148 -11.96 -8.88 -18.57
C ALA A 148 -12.16 -10.31 -18.06
N GLY A 149 -13.42 -10.78 -17.95
CA GLY A 149 -13.76 -12.08 -17.36
C GLY A 149 -13.58 -12.15 -15.84
N THR A 150 -13.25 -11.04 -15.19
CA THR A 150 -12.99 -10.91 -13.75
C THR A 150 -13.31 -9.50 -13.29
N ASP A 151 -13.36 -9.25 -11.97
CA ASP A 151 -13.57 -7.90 -11.44
C ASP A 151 -12.25 -7.18 -11.09
N ALA A 152 -12.30 -5.85 -11.06
CA ALA A 152 -11.13 -5.01 -10.82
C ALA A 152 -10.46 -5.30 -9.47
N ARG A 153 -11.25 -5.66 -8.46
CA ARG A 153 -10.75 -6.06 -7.12
C ARG A 153 -9.97 -7.37 -7.19
N GLU A 154 -10.48 -8.36 -7.90
CA GLU A 154 -9.79 -9.64 -8.09
C GLU A 154 -8.49 -9.46 -8.89
N VAL A 155 -8.50 -8.64 -9.94
CA VAL A 155 -7.26 -8.28 -10.68
C VAL A 155 -6.25 -7.60 -9.76
N ALA A 156 -6.68 -6.65 -8.93
CA ALA A 156 -5.81 -6.00 -7.95
C ALA A 156 -5.21 -7.00 -6.97
N ASN A 157 -6.01 -7.96 -6.46
CA ASN A 157 -5.52 -9.02 -5.58
C ASN A 157 -4.51 -9.94 -6.28
N ARG A 158 -4.74 -10.32 -7.55
CA ARG A 158 -3.79 -11.12 -8.33
C ARG A 158 -2.44 -10.41 -8.49
N LEU A 159 -2.45 -9.10 -8.74
CA LEU A 159 -1.22 -8.30 -8.82
C LEU A 159 -0.47 -8.26 -7.48
N LEU A 160 -1.18 -8.20 -6.35
CA LEU A 160 -0.57 -8.25 -5.02
C LEU A 160 -0.03 -9.65 -4.72
N ASP A 161 -0.78 -10.70 -5.04
CA ASP A 161 -0.36 -12.09 -4.86
C ASP A 161 0.90 -12.41 -5.67
N ALA A 162 1.07 -11.79 -6.85
CA ALA A 162 2.26 -11.97 -7.69
C ALA A 162 3.54 -11.35 -7.10
N ILE A 163 3.42 -10.34 -6.24
CA ILE A 163 4.54 -9.70 -5.55
C ILE A 163 4.70 -10.17 -4.10
N ASP A 164 3.74 -10.94 -3.59
CA ASP A 164 3.78 -11.52 -2.25
C ASP A 164 4.79 -12.69 -2.21
N PRO A 165 5.84 -12.62 -1.36
CA PRO A 165 6.83 -13.69 -1.26
C PRO A 165 6.28 -14.99 -0.66
N ASP A 166 5.14 -14.99 0.04
CA ASP A 166 4.52 -16.17 0.66
C ASP A 166 3.68 -16.98 -0.34
N LYS A 167 3.00 -16.31 -1.27
CA LYS A 167 2.10 -16.95 -2.25
C LYS A 167 2.76 -18.04 -3.11
N PRO A 168 3.99 -17.86 -3.65
CA PRO A 168 4.67 -18.93 -4.36
C PRO A 168 4.96 -20.16 -3.49
N ILE A 169 5.26 -19.97 -2.21
CA ILE A 169 5.54 -21.07 -1.27
C ILE A 169 4.26 -21.84 -0.99
N GLU A 170 3.18 -21.13 -0.66
CA GLU A 170 1.86 -21.73 -0.43
C GLU A 170 1.41 -22.55 -1.66
N MET A 171 1.66 -22.03 -2.87
CA MET A 171 1.32 -22.73 -4.12
C MET A 171 2.14 -24.01 -4.32
N VAL A 172 3.43 -24.01 -3.98
CA VAL A 172 4.28 -25.21 -4.05
C VAL A 172 3.87 -26.23 -2.98
N GLU A 173 3.63 -25.80 -1.75
CA GLU A 173 3.17 -26.66 -0.65
C GLU A 173 1.81 -27.31 -0.95
N ALA A 174 0.93 -26.59 -1.65
CA ALA A 174 -0.34 -27.13 -2.15
C ALA A 174 -0.20 -28.07 -3.36
N GLY A 175 1.02 -28.31 -3.86
CA GLY A 175 1.29 -29.13 -5.04
C GLY A 175 0.91 -28.47 -6.36
N GLY A 176 0.67 -27.15 -6.36
CA GLY A 176 0.29 -26.37 -7.54
C GLY A 176 1.46 -25.99 -8.46
N ALA A 177 2.70 -26.09 -7.98
CA ALA A 177 3.91 -25.78 -8.75
C ALA A 177 5.10 -26.66 -8.34
N ILE A 178 6.04 -26.85 -9.26
CA ILE A 178 7.24 -27.70 -9.10
C ILE A 178 8.34 -26.99 -8.28
N SER A 179 8.40 -25.66 -8.37
CA SER A 179 9.37 -24.82 -7.66
C SER A 179 8.79 -23.45 -7.36
N THR A 180 9.39 -22.76 -6.40
CA THR A 180 9.00 -21.39 -6.01
C THR A 180 9.16 -20.42 -7.18
N GLU A 181 10.19 -20.62 -8.02
CA GLU A 181 10.44 -19.81 -9.22
C GLU A 181 9.34 -20.03 -10.27
N ALA A 182 8.92 -21.27 -10.49
CA ALA A 182 7.84 -21.59 -11.42
C ALA A 182 6.50 -21.02 -10.92
N ALA A 183 6.21 -21.15 -9.63
CA ALA A 183 5.02 -20.57 -9.00
C ALA A 183 4.98 -19.05 -9.16
N ARG A 184 6.13 -18.37 -8.96
CA ARG A 184 6.22 -16.92 -9.13
C ARG A 184 5.96 -16.48 -10.57
N ALA A 185 6.54 -17.17 -11.54
CA ALA A 185 6.31 -16.90 -12.96
C ALA A 185 4.84 -17.09 -13.34
N GLU A 186 4.20 -18.13 -12.83
CA GLU A 186 2.79 -18.41 -13.09
C GLU A 186 1.84 -17.40 -12.44
N LEU A 187 2.09 -17.01 -11.18
CA LEU A 187 1.32 -15.97 -10.51
C LEU A 187 1.43 -14.63 -11.26
N LEU A 188 2.64 -14.30 -11.73
CA LEU A 188 2.87 -13.08 -12.52
C LEU A 188 2.09 -13.12 -13.84
N ASP A 189 2.22 -14.19 -14.63
CA ASP A 189 1.51 -14.37 -15.91
C ASP A 189 0.00 -14.21 -15.71
N ARG A 190 -0.57 -14.92 -14.73
CA ARG A 190 -2.00 -14.83 -14.40
C ARG A 190 -2.46 -13.43 -14.00
N ALA A 191 -1.61 -12.66 -13.34
CA ALA A 191 -1.91 -11.30 -12.90
C ALA A 191 -1.89 -10.29 -14.06
N VAL A 192 -0.94 -10.40 -14.98
CA VAL A 192 -0.73 -9.40 -16.04
C VAL A 192 -1.52 -9.68 -17.32
N ARG A 193 -1.85 -10.95 -17.60
CA ARG A 193 -2.50 -11.39 -18.84
C ARG A 193 -3.81 -10.66 -19.17
N VAL A 194 -4.56 -10.23 -18.15
CA VAL A 194 -5.80 -9.45 -18.33
C VAL A 194 -5.52 -8.12 -19.05
N PHE A 195 -4.33 -7.55 -18.87
CA PHE A 195 -3.94 -6.30 -19.48
C PHE A 195 -3.39 -6.46 -20.89
N ASP A 196 -3.25 -7.66 -21.46
CA ASP A 196 -2.82 -7.83 -22.84
C ASP A 196 -3.91 -7.39 -23.82
N ASP A 197 -5.19 -7.55 -23.45
CA ASP A 197 -6.32 -7.06 -24.23
C ASP A 197 -6.41 -5.51 -24.18
N PRO A 198 -6.22 -4.81 -25.33
CA PRO A 198 -6.35 -3.36 -25.38
C PRO A 198 -7.73 -2.85 -24.93
N LYS A 199 -8.80 -3.63 -25.12
CA LYS A 199 -10.16 -3.25 -24.74
C LYS A 199 -10.29 -3.11 -23.23
N VAL A 200 -9.65 -4.01 -22.47
CA VAL A 200 -9.64 -3.93 -21.00
C VAL A 200 -8.92 -2.66 -20.56
N ARG A 201 -7.74 -2.37 -21.12
CA ARG A 201 -6.97 -1.16 -20.79
C ARG A 201 -7.78 0.12 -21.07
N GLN A 202 -8.34 0.23 -22.27
CA GLN A 202 -9.15 1.39 -22.67
C GLN A 202 -10.40 1.58 -21.80
N MET A 203 -11.08 0.49 -21.43
CA MET A 203 -12.24 0.53 -20.55
C MET A 203 -11.87 1.07 -19.15
N LEU A 204 -10.78 0.55 -18.56
CA LEU A 204 -10.32 1.00 -17.25
C LEU A 204 -9.93 2.48 -17.24
N ILE A 205 -9.24 2.94 -18.30
CA ILE A 205 -8.88 4.36 -18.48
C ILE A 205 -10.14 5.22 -18.60
N ALA A 206 -11.14 4.79 -19.38
CA ALA A 206 -12.39 5.53 -19.56
C ALA A 206 -13.17 5.66 -18.24
N ILE A 207 -13.26 4.59 -17.45
CA ILE A 207 -13.91 4.60 -16.14
C ILE A 207 -13.17 5.55 -15.19
N GLN A 208 -11.84 5.49 -15.14
CA GLN A 208 -11.03 6.38 -14.30
C GLN A 208 -11.25 7.85 -14.68
N ALA A 209 -11.12 8.18 -15.98
CA ALA A 209 -11.27 9.54 -16.47
C ALA A 209 -12.64 10.13 -16.13
N ARG A 210 -13.72 9.33 -16.26
CA ARG A 210 -15.07 9.75 -15.90
C ARG A 210 -15.23 9.97 -14.39
N ASN A 211 -14.58 9.15 -13.56
CA ASN A 211 -14.67 9.26 -12.11
C ASN A 211 -13.82 10.42 -11.53
N GLU A 212 -12.72 10.81 -12.20
CA GLU A 212 -11.88 11.94 -11.81
C GLU A 212 -12.42 13.30 -12.30
N GLN A 213 -13.32 13.31 -13.28
CA GLN A 213 -13.99 14.52 -13.74
C GLN A 213 -15.01 15.00 -12.69
N THR A 214 -14.59 15.96 -11.87
CA THR A 214 -15.48 16.70 -10.99
C THR A 214 -16.04 17.91 -11.76
N ILE A 215 -17.32 17.87 -12.11
CA ILE A 215 -18.02 19.00 -12.72
C ILE A 215 -18.62 19.84 -11.59
N ASP A 216 -18.00 20.98 -11.28
CA ASP A 216 -18.61 21.95 -10.37
C ASP A 216 -19.82 22.59 -11.06
N ARG A 217 -21.02 22.26 -10.55
CA ARG A 217 -22.30 22.81 -11.03
C ARG A 217 -22.86 23.88 -10.08
N VAL A 218 -22.19 24.15 -8.97
CA VAL A 218 -22.66 25.03 -7.90
C VAL A 218 -21.99 26.39 -8.01
N SER A 219 -20.67 26.41 -8.25
CA SER A 219 -19.89 27.64 -8.44
C SER A 219 -19.86 28.04 -9.91
N ILE A 220 -21.01 28.41 -10.46
CA ILE A 220 -21.06 28.95 -11.82
C ILE A 220 -20.46 30.36 -11.77
N ASP A 221 -19.21 30.48 -12.23
CA ASP A 221 -18.55 31.78 -12.36
C ASP A 221 -19.35 32.69 -13.31
N VAL A 222 -19.62 33.91 -12.85
CA VAL A 222 -20.26 34.95 -13.67
C VAL A 222 -19.19 35.94 -14.07
N VAL A 223 -19.03 36.16 -15.38
CA VAL A 223 -18.15 37.21 -15.91
C VAL A 223 -18.63 38.55 -15.37
N ARG A 224 -17.87 39.12 -14.42
CA ARG A 224 -18.21 40.42 -13.82
C ARG A 224 -17.85 41.59 -14.73
N GLU A 225 -16.78 41.44 -15.50
CA GLU A 225 -16.29 42.45 -16.43
C GLU A 225 -15.49 41.77 -17.56
N ALA A 226 -15.71 42.20 -18.80
CA ALA A 226 -14.92 41.79 -19.96
C ALA A 226 -14.74 43.02 -20.87
N GLY A 227 -13.56 43.64 -20.80
CA GLY A 227 -13.26 44.85 -21.55
C GLY A 227 -11.83 45.35 -21.31
N PHE A 228 -11.45 46.40 -22.05
CA PHE A 228 -10.16 47.07 -21.85
C PHE A 228 -10.20 47.94 -20.60
N SER A 229 -9.50 47.52 -19.55
CA SER A 229 -9.31 48.35 -18.36
C SER A 229 -8.24 49.41 -18.63
N ALA A 230 -8.65 50.69 -18.62
CA ALA A 230 -7.72 51.81 -18.68
C ALA A 230 -6.73 51.77 -17.50
N ALA A 231 -7.20 51.34 -16.33
CA ALA A 231 -6.37 51.16 -15.14
C ALA A 231 -5.33 50.03 -15.31
N ASP A 232 -5.63 48.96 -16.06
CA ASP A 232 -4.67 47.89 -16.34
C ASP A 232 -3.65 48.34 -17.37
N THR A 233 -4.08 49.14 -18.35
CA THR A 233 -3.19 49.78 -19.33
C THR A 233 -2.23 50.74 -18.64
N ASP A 234 -2.72 51.54 -17.70
CA ASP A 234 -1.90 52.47 -16.93
C ASP A 234 -0.97 51.74 -15.95
N ARG A 235 -1.43 50.64 -15.32
CA ARG A 235 -0.56 49.76 -14.53
C ARG A 235 0.55 49.13 -15.38
N ALA A 236 0.21 48.60 -16.56
CA ALA A 236 1.19 48.04 -17.48
C ALA A 236 2.22 49.08 -17.94
N ARG A 237 1.76 50.31 -18.26
CA ARG A 237 2.66 51.44 -18.58
C ARG A 237 3.56 51.80 -17.40
N ALA A 238 3.03 51.82 -16.17
CA ALA A 238 3.80 52.08 -14.97
C ALA A 238 4.86 51.00 -14.71
N THR A 239 4.53 49.72 -14.89
CA THR A 239 5.48 48.60 -14.78
C THR A 239 6.59 48.68 -15.82
N ILE A 240 6.25 49.03 -17.07
CA ILE A 240 7.27 49.21 -18.12
C ILE A 240 8.17 50.41 -17.79
N ALA A 241 7.59 51.51 -17.31
CA ALA A 241 8.34 52.70 -16.93
C ALA A 241 9.30 52.42 -15.76
N SER A 242 8.84 51.74 -14.71
CA SER A 242 9.68 51.37 -13.57
C SER A 242 10.80 50.42 -13.97
N PHE A 243 10.51 49.44 -14.83
CA PHE A 243 11.52 48.52 -15.33
C PHE A 243 12.57 49.22 -16.20
N ARG A 244 12.17 50.15 -17.08
CA ARG A 244 13.12 50.98 -17.84
C ARG A 244 13.99 51.83 -16.93
N GLN A 245 13.41 52.45 -15.91
CA GLN A 245 14.16 53.23 -14.93
C GLN A 245 15.17 52.37 -14.17
N PHE A 246 14.77 51.16 -13.78
CA PHE A 246 15.65 50.19 -13.14
C PHE A 246 16.84 49.82 -14.05
N ILE A 247 16.58 49.51 -15.33
CA ILE A 247 17.66 49.24 -16.28
C ILE A 247 18.61 50.44 -16.37
N GLU A 248 18.09 51.66 -16.53
CA GLU A 248 18.93 52.85 -16.69
C GLU A 248 19.81 53.15 -15.46
N GLN A 249 19.28 52.92 -14.26
CA GLN A 249 20.00 53.14 -13.00
C GLN A 249 21.07 52.07 -12.74
N HIS A 250 20.85 50.83 -13.18
CA HIS A 250 21.72 49.70 -12.88
C HIS A 250 22.50 49.16 -14.09
N LYS A 251 22.42 49.83 -15.24
CA LYS A 251 23.10 49.42 -16.48
C LYS A 251 24.62 49.31 -16.33
N ASP A 252 25.22 50.14 -15.48
CA ASP A 252 26.66 50.19 -15.24
C ASP A 252 27.10 49.33 -14.04
N GLU A 253 26.15 48.73 -13.31
CA GLU A 253 26.40 47.90 -12.12
C GLU A 253 26.15 46.42 -12.38
N ILE A 254 25.16 46.09 -13.21
CA ILE A 254 24.78 44.72 -13.52
C ILE A 254 25.50 44.27 -14.79
N ALA A 255 26.44 43.33 -14.64
CA ALA A 255 27.27 42.81 -15.74
C ALA A 255 26.45 42.31 -16.95
N ALA A 256 25.28 41.71 -16.72
CA ALA A 256 24.39 41.26 -17.79
C ALA A 256 23.76 42.41 -18.58
N LEU A 257 23.51 43.57 -17.96
CA LEU A 257 23.00 44.76 -18.64
C LEU A 257 24.13 45.48 -19.38
N GLN A 258 25.33 45.57 -18.81
CA GLN A 258 26.51 46.12 -19.48
C GLN A 258 26.77 45.43 -20.82
N LEU A 259 26.63 44.10 -20.88
CA LEU A 259 26.83 43.30 -22.10
C LEU A 259 25.81 43.60 -23.22
N ILE A 260 24.60 44.04 -22.84
CA ILE A 260 23.51 44.37 -23.77
C ILE A 260 23.59 45.83 -24.24
N TYR A 261 24.13 46.72 -23.40
CA TYR A 261 24.18 48.18 -23.64
C TYR A 261 25.60 48.72 -23.94
N ALA A 262 26.62 47.85 -24.07
CA ALA A 262 27.98 48.19 -24.50
C ALA A 262 28.08 48.57 -25.98
#